data_AF-A0A1Q5QWM5-F1
#
_entry.id   AF-A0A1Q5QWM5-F1
#
_cell.length_a   1.000
_cell.length_b   1.000
_cell.length_c   1.000
_cell.angle_alpha   90.00
_cell.angle_beta   90.00
_cell.angle_gamma   90.00
#
_symmetry.space_group_name_H-M   'P 1'
#
loop_
_entity.id
_entity.type
_entity.pdbx_description
1 polymer ?
#
loop_
_entity_poly.entity_id
_entity_poly.type
_entity_poly.pdbx_seq_one_letter_code
_entity_poly.pdbx_strand_id
1 'polypeptide(L)' 'MGSVPFSAGNGKSLYFYATGDTVANILAANYWNNATKQLRKGDVIIASCVNGGTPTCTALNVTSADNAAAVTVAVMVFA' A
#
# COMPACT_ATOMS: atom_id res chain seq x y z
N MET A 1 17.01 -18.30 9.65
CA MET A 1 15.90 -18.22 8.69
C MET A 1 16.50 -17.82 7.35
N GLY A 2 16.41 -18.67 6.33
CA GLY A 2 17.08 -18.46 5.05
C GLY A 2 16.62 -17.15 4.40
N SER A 3 17.56 -16.37 3.84
CA SER A 3 17.24 -15.17 3.08
C SER A 3 16.24 -15.53 2.00
N VAL A 4 15.00 -15.09 2.15
CA VAL A 4 14.00 -15.18 1.09
C VAL A 4 14.57 -14.48 -0.15
N PRO A 5 14.56 -15.12 -1.33
CA PRO A 5 15.13 -14.52 -2.53
C PRO A 5 14.33 -13.25 -2.89
N PHE A 6 14.93 -12.07 -2.73
CA PHE A 6 14.38 -10.85 -3.29
C PHE A 6 14.70 -10.86 -4.79
N SER A 7 13.79 -11.38 -5.62
CA SER A 7 13.94 -11.27 -7.07
C SER A 7 13.76 -9.81 -7.46
N ALA A 8 14.82 -9.18 -7.98
CA ALA A 8 14.83 -7.78 -8.42
C ALA A 8 13.90 -7.47 -9.61
N GLY A 9 13.13 -8.45 -10.10
CA GLY A 9 12.19 -8.25 -11.21
C GLY A 9 10.71 -8.39 -10.86
N ASN A 10 10.36 -9.15 -9.81
CA ASN A 10 8.96 -9.48 -9.46
C ASN A 10 8.73 -9.68 -7.95
N GLY A 11 9.72 -9.34 -7.13
CA GLY A 11 9.61 -9.37 -5.67
C GLY A 11 8.56 -8.37 -5.20
N LYS A 12 7.81 -8.75 -4.15
CA LYS A 12 6.91 -7.81 -3.46
C LYS A 12 7.75 -6.83 -2.66
N SER A 13 7.38 -5.56 -2.75
CA SER A 13 8.07 -4.47 -2.08
C SER A 13 7.30 -3.99 -0.86
N LEU A 14 8.05 -3.46 0.11
CA LEU A 14 7.51 -2.74 1.25
C LEU A 14 7.72 -1.24 1.02
N TYR A 15 6.64 -0.46 1.13
CA TYR A 15 6.65 0.99 1.00
C TYR A 15 6.28 1.64 2.32
N PHE A 16 6.85 2.83 2.57
CA PHE A 16 6.42 3.72 3.64
C PHE A 16 5.76 4.95 3.04
N TYR A 17 4.61 5.34 3.59
CA TYR A 17 3.85 6.50 3.15
C TYR A 17 3.35 7.28 4.35
N ALA A 18 3.44 8.61 4.31
CA ALA A 18 2.94 9.49 5.35
C ALA A 18 1.98 10.51 4.74
N THR A 19 0.82 10.70 5.36
CA THR A 19 -0.21 11.62 4.90
C THR A 19 -1.01 12.21 6.07
N GLY A 20 -1.60 13.38 5.83
CA GLY A 20 -2.61 14.00 6.69
C GLY A 20 -4.04 13.51 6.43
N ASP A 21 -4.20 12.47 5.61
CA ASP A 21 -5.50 11.87 5.31
C ASP A 21 -5.88 10.75 6.30
N THR A 22 -7.17 10.42 6.36
CA THR A 22 -7.65 9.27 7.14
C THR A 22 -7.40 7.95 6.42
N VAL A 23 -7.41 6.85 7.18
CA VAL A 23 -7.35 5.50 6.60
C VAL A 23 -8.49 5.26 5.60
N ALA A 24 -9.69 5.81 5.84
CA ALA A 24 -10.80 5.69 4.89
C ALA A 24 -10.50 6.40 3.56
N ASN A 25 -9.80 7.53 3.59
CA ASN A 25 -9.45 8.28 2.38
C ASN A 25 -8.39 7.53 1.55
N ILE A 26 -7.37 6.97 2.17
CA ILE A 26 -6.31 6.24 1.44
C ILE A 26 -6.78 4.87 0.91
N LEU A 27 -7.90 4.35 1.41
CA LEU A 27 -8.58 3.16 0.88
C LEU A 27 -9.47 3.47 -0.32
N ALA A 28 -9.77 4.75 -0.58
CA ALA A 28 -10.61 5.15 -1.70
C ALA A 28 -9.99 4.70 -3.02
N ALA A 29 -10.84 4.26 -3.96
CA ALA A 29 -10.40 3.97 -5.31
C ALA A 29 -9.72 5.21 -5.91
N ASN A 30 -8.68 4.98 -6.72
CA ASN A 30 -7.90 6.00 -7.41
C ASN A 30 -6.92 6.82 -6.56
N TYR A 31 -6.94 6.72 -5.22
CA TYR A 31 -5.99 7.45 -4.36
C TYR A 31 -4.52 7.19 -4.76
N TRP A 32 -4.22 5.95 -5.15
CA TRP A 32 -2.87 5.49 -5.49
C TRP A 32 -2.57 5.49 -7.00
N ASN A 33 -3.42 6.08 -7.86
CA ASN A 33 -3.25 5.99 -9.32
C ASN A 33 -1.95 6.62 -9.83
N ASN A 34 -1.42 7.61 -9.11
CA ASN A 34 -0.13 8.23 -9.45
C ASN A 34 1.06 7.28 -9.21
N ALA A 35 0.85 6.17 -8.49
CA ALA A 35 1.85 5.15 -8.19
C ALA A 35 1.64 3.85 -9.01
N THR A 36 0.81 3.88 -10.06
CA THR A 36 0.48 2.73 -10.93
C THR A 36 1.69 2.05 -11.58
N LYS A 37 2.79 2.77 -11.77
CA LYS A 37 4.03 2.24 -12.38
C LYS A 37 5.02 1.71 -11.33
N GLN A 38 4.78 2.01 -10.06
CA GLN A 38 5.67 1.73 -8.95
C GLN A 38 5.13 0.59 -8.09
N LEU A 39 3.82 0.59 -7.85
CA LEU A 39 3.15 -0.43 -7.05
C LEU A 39 2.82 -1.64 -7.91
N ARG A 40 2.95 -2.82 -7.30
CA ARG A 40 2.54 -4.10 -7.84
C ARG A 40 1.56 -4.79 -6.90
N LYS A 41 0.72 -5.65 -7.45
CA LYS A 41 -0.24 -6.45 -6.70
C LYS A 41 0.53 -7.33 -5.72
N GLY A 42 0.14 -7.27 -4.46
CA GLY A 42 0.79 -7.96 -3.35
C GLY A 42 1.91 -7.16 -2.67
N ASP A 43 2.22 -5.95 -3.13
CA ASP A 43 3.07 -5.04 -2.36
C ASP A 43 2.38 -4.63 -1.06
N VAL A 44 3.19 -4.28 -0.07
CA VAL A 44 2.74 -3.84 1.24
C VAL A 44 3.12 -2.38 1.44
N ILE A 45 2.19 -1.59 1.97
CA ILE A 45 2.40 -0.18 2.30
C ILE A 45 2.15 0.00 3.80
N ILE A 46 3.13 0.54 4.52
CA ILE A 46 2.94 1.04 5.88
C ILE A 46 2.60 2.52 5.77
N ALA A 47 1.35 2.85 6.06
CA ALA A 47 0.81 4.21 5.96
C ALA A 47 0.70 4.83 7.36
N SER A 48 1.42 5.93 7.57
CA SER A 48 1.20 6.87 8.68
C SER A 48 0.16 7.89 8.25
N CYS A 49 -0.94 7.95 8.99
CA CYS A 49 -2.17 8.68 8.66
C CYS A 49 -2.59 9.53 9.85
N VAL A 50 -3.71 10.24 9.73
CA VAL A 50 -4.34 10.91 10.86
C VAL A 50 -5.80 10.52 11.01
N ASN A 51 -6.31 10.55 12.24
CA ASN A 51 -7.73 10.46 12.55
C ASN A 51 -8.11 11.70 13.39
N GLY A 52 -8.81 12.66 12.76
CA GLY A 52 -9.15 13.92 13.42
C GLY A 52 -7.93 14.67 13.97
N GLY A 53 -6.81 14.66 13.25
CA GLY A 53 -5.54 15.28 13.68
C GLY A 53 -4.67 14.42 14.61
N THR A 54 -5.15 13.27 15.06
CA THR A 54 -4.34 12.32 15.87
C THR A 54 -3.58 11.37 14.94
N PRO A 55 -2.24 11.20 15.09
CA PRO A 55 -1.48 10.25 14.30
C PRO A 55 -1.99 8.80 14.46
N THR A 56 -2.08 8.09 13.34
CA THR A 56 -2.48 6.69 13.25
C THR A 56 -1.60 5.96 12.24
N CYS A 57 -1.53 4.63 12.30
CA CYS A 57 -0.76 3.83 11.35
C CYS A 57 -1.56 2.61 10.92
N THR A 58 -1.47 2.23 9.64
CA THR A 58 -2.05 1.00 9.11
C THR A 58 -1.12 0.36 8.09
N ALA A 59 -1.18 -0.98 8.01
CA ALA A 59 -0.59 -1.72 6.90
C ALA A 59 -1.66 -1.97 5.83
N LEU A 60 -1.30 -1.76 4.57
CA LEU A 60 -2.15 -1.97 3.41
C LEU A 60 -1.53 -2.99 2.47
N ASN A 61 -2.37 -3.83 1.88
CA ASN A 61 -2.00 -4.70 0.76
C ASN A 61 -2.48 -4.07 -0.54
N VAL A 62 -1.61 -3.95 -1.54
CA VAL A 62 -1.99 -3.54 -2.90
C VAL A 62 -2.71 -4.70 -3.58
N THR A 63 -3.97 -4.50 -3.98
CA THR A 63 -4.83 -5.58 -4.49
C THR A 63 -4.96 -5.62 -6.01
N SER A 64 -4.65 -4.53 -6.73
CA SER A 64 -4.83 -4.48 -8.19
C SER A 64 -3.61 -4.12 -9.06
N ALA A 65 -2.46 -3.69 -8.52
CA ALA A 65 -1.49 -3.00 -9.37
C ALA A 65 -0.64 -3.90 -10.30
N ASP A 66 -0.70 -3.62 -11.60
CA ASP A 66 0.42 -3.36 -12.52
C ASP A 66 -0.25 -2.89 -13.83
N ASN A 67 -0.05 -1.64 -14.23
CA ASN A 67 -0.80 -0.94 -15.30
C ASN A 67 -2.34 -0.94 -15.13
N ALA A 68 -2.83 -1.03 -13.89
CA ALA A 68 -4.26 -0.95 -13.63
C ALA A 68 -4.81 0.47 -13.92
N ALA A 69 -6.01 0.55 -14.49
CA ALA A 69 -6.72 1.83 -14.66
C ALA A 69 -7.08 2.49 -13.31
N ALA A 70 -7.24 1.67 -12.27
CA ALA A 70 -7.46 2.09 -10.89
C ALA A 70 -6.66 1.19 -9.93
N VAL A 71 -5.82 1.80 -9.09
CA VAL A 71 -5.10 1.11 -8.02
C VAL A 71 -6.03 1.00 -6.81
N THR A 72 -6.20 -0.24 -6.33
CA THR A 72 -6.96 -0.57 -5.13
C THR A 72 -6.03 -1.16 -4.09
N VAL A 73 -6.34 -0.86 -2.83
CA VAL A 73 -5.64 -1.34 -1.64
C VAL A 73 -6.66 -1.87 -0.65
N ALA A 74 -6.23 -2.70 0.28
CA ALA A 74 -7.05 -3.16 1.40
C ALA A 74 -6.23 -3.12 2.69
N VAL A 75 -6.89 -2.91 3.83
CA VAL A 75 -6.23 -3.05 5.14
C VAL A 75 -5.75 -4.49 5.29
N MET A 76 -4.52 -4.66 5.75
CA MET A 76 -3.95 -5.97 6.02
C MET A 76 -4.72 -6.65 7.17
N VAL A 77 -5.20 -7.87 6.94
CA VAL A 77 -5.87 -8.69 7.95
C VAL A 77 -5.00 -9.91 8.22
N PHE A 78 -4.78 -10.22 9.50
CA PHE A 78 -4.11 -11.45 9.92
C PHE A 78 -5.16 -12.54 10.10
N ALA A 79 -4.96 -13.67 9.44
CA ALA A 79 -5.78 -14.87 9.57
C ALA A 79 -5.15 -15.85 10.56
#